data_AF-A0A0D8X8J4-F1
#
_entry.id   AF-A0A0D8X8J4-F1
#
_cell.length_a   1.000
_cell.length_b   1.000
_cell.length_c   1.000
_cell.angle_alpha   90.00
_cell.angle_beta   90.00
_cell.angle_gamma   90.00
#
_symmetry.space_group_name_H-M   'P 1'
#
loop_
_entity.id
_entity.type
_entity.pdbx_description
1 polymer ?
#
loop_
_entity_poly.entity_id
_entity_poly.type
_entity_poly.pdbx_seq_one_letter_code
_entity_poly.pdbx_strand_id
1 'polypeptide(L)'
;MLETTLPVKRGHLSFHVPVSLYSIENIGIALCEIEGTLKCSTTPNCILPQWILDGKDDCGDGSDEGDITDLAIPKKCETSEFRCQSGECIDGQLVLDGISNCFDKSDEEYCEHYGNYCTVTSPCSYHPDIKAFGCGCPKSFIRDLQGICQFADEGKNITMRTH
;
A
#
# COMPACT_ATOMS: atom_id res chain seq x y z
N MET A 1 2.27 -55.91 35.58
CA MET A 1 0.94 -56.13 35.00
C MET A 1 0.09 -54.94 35.38
N LEU A 2 -0.31 -54.12 34.42
CA LEU A 2 -1.68 -53.64 34.25
C LEU A 2 -1.70 -52.80 32.97
N GLU A 3 -2.41 -53.29 31.96
CA GLU A 3 -2.90 -52.48 30.84
C GLU A 3 -4.01 -51.56 31.36
N THR A 4 -4.14 -50.35 30.80
CA THR A 4 -5.46 -49.74 30.55
C THR A 4 -5.39 -48.55 29.58
N THR A 5 -5.89 -48.80 28.36
CA THR A 5 -6.89 -47.99 27.62
C THR A 5 -6.62 -46.50 27.31
N LEU A 6 -6.42 -46.21 26.01
CA LEU A 6 -6.95 -44.99 25.33
C LEU A 6 -8.49 -45.12 25.21
N PRO A 7 -9.32 -44.04 25.26
CA PRO A 7 -9.41 -43.06 24.16
C PRO A 7 -9.81 -41.58 24.47
N VAL A 8 -9.27 -40.67 23.64
CA VAL A 8 -9.89 -39.48 22.97
C VAL A 8 -10.43 -38.29 23.81
N LYS A 9 -9.80 -37.09 23.70
CA LYS A 9 -10.23 -35.90 22.88
C LYS A 9 -9.46 -34.60 23.24
N ARG A 10 -9.12 -33.82 22.18
CA ARG A 10 -8.81 -32.36 22.10
C ARG A 10 -7.51 -31.91 22.80
N GLY A 11 -6.61 -31.14 22.19
CA GLY A 11 -6.55 -30.43 20.91
C GLY A 11 -5.16 -29.77 20.75
N HIS A 12 -4.92 -29.21 19.57
CA HIS A 12 -3.71 -28.47 19.13
C HIS A 12 -2.40 -29.26 19.03
N LEU A 13 -2.22 -29.96 17.90
CA LEU A 13 -0.89 -30.30 17.40
C LEU A 13 -0.27 -29.05 16.75
N SER A 14 0.90 -28.63 17.23
CA SER A 14 1.83 -27.82 16.46
C SER A 14 2.33 -28.66 15.28
N PHE A 15 1.78 -28.41 14.10
CA PHE A 15 2.35 -28.92 12.86
C PHE A 15 3.45 -27.98 12.40
N HIS A 16 4.69 -28.49 12.42
CA HIS A 16 5.73 -28.01 11.52
C HIS A 16 5.22 -28.15 10.08
N VAL A 17 5.04 -27.02 9.39
CA VAL A 17 4.92 -27.00 7.94
C VAL A 17 6.27 -26.53 7.38
N PRO A 18 7.00 -27.35 6.62
CA PRO A 18 8.16 -26.89 5.89
C PRO A 18 7.65 -26.17 4.64
N VAL A 19 7.96 -24.88 4.49
CA VAL A 19 7.79 -24.19 3.21
C VAL A 19 9.18 -23.95 2.64
N SER A 20 9.48 -24.69 1.58
CA SER A 20 10.73 -24.62 0.85
C SER A 20 10.72 -23.41 -0.07
N LEU A 21 11.77 -22.58 0.06
CA LEU A 21 12.50 -21.92 -1.03
C LEU A 21 11.67 -21.15 -2.06
N TYR A 22 11.59 -19.82 -1.92
CA TYR A 22 11.83 -18.87 -3.01
C TYR A 22 11.86 -17.46 -2.41
N SER A 23 13.05 -16.94 -2.10
CA SER A 23 13.30 -15.50 -1.96
C SER A 23 14.78 -15.27 -2.25
N ILE A 24 15.02 -15.18 -3.55
CA ILE A 24 16.03 -14.43 -4.27
C ILE A 24 16.94 -13.61 -3.34
N GLU A 25 18.25 -13.85 -3.50
CA GLU A 25 19.41 -13.19 -2.93
C GLU A 25 19.15 -11.95 -2.06
N ASN A 26 19.54 -12.07 -0.78
CA ASN A 26 19.66 -11.02 0.21
C ASN A 26 20.33 -9.74 -0.34
N ILE A 27 19.56 -8.87 -0.97
CA ILE A 27 19.87 -7.46 -1.03
C ILE A 27 19.46 -6.91 0.32
N GLY A 28 20.46 -6.67 1.17
CA GLY A 28 20.31 -6.21 2.55
C GLY A 28 19.62 -4.85 2.64
N ILE A 29 18.29 -4.86 2.63
CA ILE A 29 17.48 -3.71 3.01
C ILE A 29 16.89 -4.06 4.37
N ALA A 30 17.54 -3.61 5.45
CA ALA A 30 16.93 -3.64 6.78
C ALA A 30 15.64 -2.83 6.71
N LEU A 31 14.49 -3.51 6.60
CA LEU A 31 13.18 -2.91 6.78
C LEU A 31 12.75 -3.27 8.20
N CYS A 32 12.44 -2.25 9.00
CA CYS A 32 12.04 -2.48 10.38
C CYS A 32 10.79 -3.38 10.42
N GLU A 33 10.86 -4.50 11.14
CA GLU A 33 9.80 -5.53 11.15
C GLU A 33 8.56 -5.10 11.95
N ILE A 34 8.68 -4.08 12.80
CA ILE A 34 7.58 -3.59 13.65
C ILE A 34 6.90 -2.39 12.96
N GLU A 35 5.61 -2.53 12.65
CA GLU A 35 4.82 -1.42 12.11
C GLU A 35 4.85 -0.19 13.04
N GLY A 36 5.18 0.97 12.48
CA GLY A 36 5.28 2.22 13.21
C GLY A 36 6.66 2.50 13.83
N THR A 37 7.65 1.63 13.63
CA THR A 37 9.06 1.96 13.94
C THR A 37 9.73 2.69 12.78
N LEU A 38 10.72 3.52 13.12
CA LEU A 38 11.44 4.38 12.19
C LEU A 38 12.86 3.87 12.06
N LYS A 39 13.35 3.73 10.83
CA LYS A 39 14.72 3.30 10.56
C LYS A 39 15.67 4.49 10.70
N CYS A 40 16.81 4.28 11.35
CA CYS A 40 17.85 5.30 11.48
C CYS A 40 18.56 5.58 10.14
N SER A 41 19.24 6.73 10.06
CA SER A 41 19.81 7.22 8.79
C SER A 41 20.88 6.28 8.22
N THR A 42 21.85 5.93 9.06
CA THR A 42 23.05 5.19 8.67
C THR A 42 23.18 3.88 9.41
N THR A 43 22.58 3.76 10.59
CA THR A 43 22.58 2.52 11.36
C THR A 43 21.39 1.63 10.97
N PRO A 44 21.51 0.30 11.13
CA PRO A 44 20.39 -0.62 10.92
C PRO A 44 19.36 -0.57 12.06
N ASN A 45 19.49 0.37 12.99
CA ASN A 45 18.64 0.47 14.16
C ASN A 45 17.24 0.97 13.77
N CYS A 46 16.26 0.52 14.55
CA CYS A 46 14.86 0.88 14.41
C CYS A 46 14.36 1.40 15.74
N ILE A 47 13.87 2.63 15.77
CA ILE A 47 13.44 3.31 16.98
C ILE A 47 11.93 3.60 16.96
N LEU A 48 11.38 3.92 18.12
CA LEU A 48 9.99 4.34 18.24
C LEU A 48 9.86 5.85 18.05
N PRO A 49 8.71 6.36 17.56
CA PRO A 49 8.50 7.80 17.39
C PRO A 49 8.67 8.62 18.69
N GLN A 50 8.50 7.99 19.85
CA GLN A 50 8.67 8.62 21.16
C GLN A 50 10.15 8.83 21.56
N TRP A 51 11.10 8.26 20.80
CA TRP A 51 12.54 8.40 21.00
C TRP A 51 13.15 9.46 20.07
N ILE A 52 12.31 10.15 19.28
CA ILE A 52 12.76 11.29 18.48
C ILE A 52 12.89 12.50 19.39
N LEU A 53 14.05 13.15 19.37
CA LEU A 53 14.34 14.36 20.15
C LEU A 53 14.05 14.16 21.65
N ASP A 54 14.36 12.97 22.17
CA ASP A 54 14.14 12.61 23.56
C ASP A 54 15.36 12.94 24.46
N GLY A 55 16.46 13.38 23.84
CA GLY A 55 17.71 13.73 24.51
C GLY A 55 18.73 12.59 24.53
N LYS A 56 18.49 11.48 23.84
CA LYS A 56 19.39 10.32 23.76
C LYS A 56 19.58 9.87 22.32
N ASP A 57 20.81 9.50 22.01
CA ASP A 57 21.16 8.85 20.75
C ASP A 57 20.80 7.36 20.82
N ASP A 58 19.52 7.04 20.55
CA ASP A 58 19.01 5.67 20.43
C ASP A 58 19.33 5.07 19.05
N CYS A 59 19.54 5.92 18.03
CA CYS A 59 19.97 5.46 16.71
C CYS A 59 21.45 5.05 16.65
N GLY A 60 22.31 5.59 17.51
CA GLY A 60 23.77 5.39 17.53
C GLY A 60 24.52 6.17 16.44
N ASP A 61 23.81 6.94 15.62
CA ASP A 61 24.34 7.90 14.64
C ASP A 61 23.81 9.33 14.86
N GLY A 62 23.02 9.53 15.92
CA GLY A 62 22.39 10.80 16.27
C GLY A 62 21.26 11.24 15.35
N SER A 63 20.81 10.40 14.41
CA SER A 63 19.75 10.79 13.45
C SER A 63 18.38 10.99 14.08
N ASP A 64 18.16 10.44 15.27
CA ASP A 64 16.97 10.61 16.10
C ASP A 64 16.97 11.90 16.94
N GLU A 65 18.15 12.43 17.24
CA GLU A 65 18.36 13.69 17.94
C GLU A 65 18.66 14.87 17.00
N GLY A 66 18.76 14.57 15.69
CA GLY A 66 19.08 15.50 14.60
C GLY A 66 17.86 16.05 13.86
N ASP A 67 18.04 16.37 12.57
CA ASP A 67 16.91 16.75 11.73
C ASP A 67 16.07 15.49 11.44
N ILE A 68 14.76 15.57 11.64
CA ILE A 68 13.83 14.43 11.46
C ILE A 68 13.91 13.88 10.02
N THR A 69 14.38 14.68 9.06
CA THR A 69 14.64 14.23 7.68
C THR A 69 15.74 13.18 7.56
N ASP A 70 16.59 13.03 8.57
CA ASP A 70 17.65 12.02 8.63
C ASP A 70 17.11 10.63 8.99
N LEU A 71 15.92 10.54 9.60
CA LEU A 71 15.26 9.27 9.83
C LEU A 71 14.64 8.74 8.53
N ALA A 72 14.87 7.47 8.24
CA ALA A 72 14.10 6.72 7.24
C ALA A 72 12.72 6.39 7.81
N ILE A 73 11.92 7.45 7.97
CA ILE A 73 10.47 7.35 8.12
C ILE A 73 9.96 6.74 6.83
N PRO A 74 9.29 5.57 6.85
CA PRO A 74 8.59 5.10 5.68
C PRO A 74 7.59 6.20 5.33
N LYS A 75 7.90 6.99 4.30
CA LYS A 75 7.06 8.10 3.86
C LYS A 75 5.70 7.49 3.59
N LYS A 76 4.77 7.75 4.50
CA LYS A 76 3.38 7.45 4.26
C LYS A 76 3.00 8.41 3.14
N CYS A 77 2.71 7.87 1.95
CA CYS A 77 2.30 8.70 0.83
C CYS A 77 1.17 9.62 1.28
N GLU A 78 1.21 10.88 0.84
CA GLU A 78 0.21 11.88 1.18
C GLU A 78 -1.20 11.38 0.84
N THR A 79 -2.22 12.00 1.41
CA THR A 79 -3.62 11.55 1.23
C THR A 79 -4.01 11.48 -0.25
N SER A 80 -3.51 12.39 -1.08
CA SER A 80 -3.72 12.44 -2.53
C SER A 80 -2.79 11.54 -3.34
N GLU A 81 -1.77 10.95 -2.73
CA GLU A 81 -0.77 10.13 -3.42
C GLU A 81 -1.14 8.64 -3.42
N PHE A 82 -0.83 8.00 -4.55
CA PHE A 82 -0.82 6.56 -4.73
C PHE A 82 0.57 6.00 -4.42
N ARG A 83 0.61 4.86 -3.72
CA ARG A 83 1.85 4.15 -3.43
C ARG A 83 2.03 3.04 -4.46
N CYS A 84 3.05 3.18 -5.30
CA CYS A 84 3.48 2.13 -6.23
C CYS A 84 3.89 0.87 -5.47
N GLN A 85 3.81 -0.29 -6.12
CA GLN A 85 4.24 -1.55 -5.51
C GLN A 85 5.76 -1.61 -5.32
N SER A 86 6.55 -0.87 -6.10
CA SER A 86 7.98 -0.60 -5.87
C SER A 86 8.27 0.32 -4.68
N GLY A 87 7.25 0.99 -4.13
CA GLY A 87 7.30 1.69 -2.85
C GLY A 87 7.39 3.22 -2.92
N GLU A 88 7.59 3.80 -4.11
CA GLU A 88 7.49 5.24 -4.34
C GLU A 88 6.04 5.76 -4.29
N CYS A 89 5.90 7.06 -4.09
CA CYS A 89 4.63 7.76 -4.08
C CYS A 89 4.51 8.61 -5.33
N ILE A 90 3.39 8.51 -6.03
CA ILE A 90 3.03 9.37 -7.17
C ILE A 90 1.70 10.05 -6.89
N ASP A 91 1.41 11.14 -7.58
CA ASP A 91 0.09 11.78 -7.49
C ASP A 91 -1.00 10.79 -7.93
N GLY A 92 -2.09 10.67 -7.18
CA GLY A 92 -3.22 9.79 -7.54
C GLY A 92 -3.87 10.16 -8.89
N GLN A 93 -3.68 11.40 -9.38
CA GLN A 93 -4.06 11.83 -10.72
C GLN A 93 -3.21 11.19 -11.82
N LEU A 94 -2.05 10.63 -11.51
CA LEU A 94 -1.18 9.97 -12.48
C LEU A 94 -1.53 8.49 -12.66
N VAL A 95 -2.35 7.93 -11.78
CA VAL A 95 -2.80 6.54 -11.89
C VAL A 95 -3.77 6.38 -13.07
N LEU A 96 -3.55 5.38 -13.92
CA LEU A 96 -4.32 5.07 -15.13
C LEU A 96 -4.38 6.26 -16.11
N ASP A 97 -3.25 6.93 -16.31
CA ASP A 97 -3.12 8.05 -17.24
C ASP A 97 -2.51 7.67 -18.61
N GLY A 98 -2.11 6.41 -18.76
CA GLY A 98 -1.46 5.86 -19.95
C GLY A 98 0.05 6.02 -19.96
N ILE A 99 0.64 6.59 -18.90
CA ILE A 99 2.08 6.81 -18.72
C ILE A 99 2.52 6.07 -17.46
N SER A 100 3.57 5.27 -17.57
CA SER A 100 4.20 4.67 -16.38
C SER A 100 4.98 5.74 -15.62
N ASN A 101 4.46 6.09 -14.44
CA ASN A 101 5.09 6.93 -13.45
C ASN A 101 5.70 6.12 -12.31
N CYS A 102 5.18 4.91 -12.03
CA CYS A 102 5.85 3.97 -11.15
C CYS A 102 7.04 3.28 -11.85
N PHE A 103 8.09 2.94 -11.10
CA PHE A 103 9.23 2.17 -11.59
C PHE A 103 8.82 0.76 -12.06
N ASP A 104 7.82 0.19 -11.40
CA ASP A 104 7.27 -1.13 -11.69
C ASP A 104 6.01 -1.10 -12.56
N LYS A 105 5.58 0.08 -13.03
CA LYS A 105 4.35 0.28 -13.83
C LYS A 105 3.04 -0.09 -13.11
N SER A 106 3.07 -0.26 -11.80
CA SER A 106 1.89 -0.66 -11.02
C SER A 106 0.73 0.34 -11.06
N ASP A 107 1.00 1.58 -11.48
CA ASP A 107 0.02 2.62 -11.75
C ASP A 107 -0.84 2.38 -13.01
N GLU A 108 -0.34 1.60 -13.97
CA GLU A 108 -1.01 1.36 -15.26
C GLU A 108 -1.47 -0.10 -15.45
N GLU A 109 -0.84 -1.07 -14.77
CA GLU A 109 -1.09 -2.50 -15.03
C GLU A 109 -2.42 -3.03 -14.46
N TYR A 110 -3.00 -2.41 -13.42
CA TYR A 110 -4.17 -2.99 -12.76
C TYR A 110 -5.35 -3.16 -13.71
N CYS A 111 -5.73 -2.11 -14.45
CA CYS A 111 -6.88 -2.18 -15.35
C CYS A 111 -6.59 -2.92 -16.65
N GLU A 112 -5.33 -3.17 -16.98
CA GLU A 112 -4.96 -4.09 -18.07
C GLU A 112 -5.36 -5.52 -17.74
N HIS A 113 -5.14 -5.96 -16.49
CA HIS A 113 -5.46 -7.32 -16.05
C HIS A 113 -6.90 -7.51 -15.56
N TYR A 114 -7.46 -6.50 -14.90
CA TYR A 114 -8.77 -6.60 -14.23
C TYR A 114 -9.88 -5.74 -14.87
N GLY A 115 -9.59 -5.03 -15.97
CA GLY A 115 -10.56 -4.15 -16.62
C GLY A 115 -11.75 -4.86 -17.25
N ASN A 116 -11.57 -6.12 -17.65
CA ASN A 116 -12.61 -6.94 -18.28
C ASN A 116 -13.74 -7.37 -17.33
N TYR A 117 -13.54 -7.24 -16.01
CA TYR A 117 -14.60 -7.47 -15.02
C TYR A 117 -15.58 -6.29 -14.90
N CYS A 118 -15.23 -5.16 -15.49
CA CYS A 118 -16.01 -3.93 -15.46
C CYS A 118 -16.89 -3.78 -16.71
N THR A 119 -17.90 -2.91 -16.61
CA THR A 119 -18.83 -2.64 -17.73
C THR A 119 -18.46 -1.33 -18.41
N VAL A 120 -18.91 -1.13 -19.65
CA VAL A 120 -18.73 0.16 -20.36
C VAL A 120 -19.33 1.36 -19.60
N THR A 121 -20.38 1.14 -18.80
CA THR A 121 -21.02 2.15 -17.96
C THR A 121 -20.37 2.34 -16.59
N SER A 122 -19.44 1.45 -16.22
CA SER A 122 -18.70 1.50 -14.96
C SER A 122 -17.31 0.92 -15.21
N PRO A 123 -16.45 1.63 -15.97
CA PRO A 123 -15.13 1.15 -16.36
C PRO A 123 -14.22 0.95 -15.14
N CYS A 124 -13.10 0.27 -15.36
CA CYS A 124 -12.05 0.16 -14.35
C CYS A 124 -11.40 1.53 -14.12
N SER A 125 -11.31 1.94 -12.85
CA SER A 125 -10.84 3.24 -12.43
C SER A 125 -10.11 3.15 -11.08
N TYR A 126 -9.22 4.10 -10.83
CA TYR A 126 -8.64 4.34 -9.52
C TYR A 126 -9.52 5.30 -8.71
N HIS A 127 -9.75 4.98 -7.44
CA HIS A 127 -10.53 5.78 -6.51
C HIS A 127 -9.60 6.41 -5.46
N PRO A 128 -9.24 7.71 -5.60
CA PRO A 128 -8.30 8.38 -4.69
C PRO A 128 -8.81 8.40 -3.24
N ASP A 129 -10.12 8.55 -3.04
CA ASP A 129 -10.76 8.66 -1.72
C ASP A 129 -10.55 7.42 -0.84
N ILE A 130 -10.45 6.25 -1.46
CA ILE A 130 -10.29 4.95 -0.77
C ILE A 130 -8.98 4.24 -1.16
N LYS A 131 -8.11 4.93 -1.92
CA LYS A 131 -6.82 4.42 -2.44
C LYS A 131 -6.92 3.00 -3.02
N ALA A 132 -7.94 2.76 -3.84
CA ALA A 132 -8.23 1.43 -4.36
C ALA A 132 -8.63 1.46 -5.84
N PHE A 133 -8.38 0.36 -6.54
CA PHE A 133 -8.87 0.14 -7.88
C PHE A 133 -10.21 -0.59 -7.86
N GLY A 134 -11.09 -0.28 -8.81
CA GLY A 134 -12.38 -0.95 -8.94
C GLY A 134 -13.17 -0.48 -10.14
N CYS A 135 -14.37 -1.03 -10.31
CA CYS A 135 -15.29 -0.56 -11.33
C CYS A 135 -15.98 0.71 -10.85
N GLY A 136 -15.73 1.81 -11.55
CA GLY A 136 -16.10 3.15 -11.11
C GLY A 136 -16.44 4.07 -12.26
N CYS A 137 -16.48 5.36 -11.95
CA CYS A 137 -16.59 6.38 -12.97
C CYS A 137 -15.25 6.59 -13.66
N PRO A 138 -15.22 6.94 -14.95
CA PRO A 138 -13.98 7.28 -15.64
C PRO A 138 -13.22 8.39 -14.90
N LYS A 139 -11.93 8.51 -15.16
CA LYS A 139 -11.11 9.62 -14.65
C LYS A 139 -11.78 10.96 -14.95
N SER A 140 -11.78 11.87 -13.96
CA SER A 140 -12.48 13.18 -13.99
C SER A 140 -14.01 13.13 -13.89
N PHE A 141 -14.61 11.97 -13.63
CA PHE A 141 -16.05 11.85 -13.34
C PHE A 141 -16.30 11.43 -11.90
N ILE A 142 -17.28 12.07 -11.25
CA ILE A 142 -17.75 11.74 -9.91
C ILE A 142 -19.12 11.09 -10.02
N ARG A 143 -19.39 10.11 -9.15
CA ARG A 143 -20.70 9.45 -9.06
C ARG A 143 -21.67 10.36 -8.32
N ASP A 144 -22.80 10.68 -8.93
CA ASP A 144 -23.88 11.44 -8.28
C ASP A 144 -24.69 10.60 -7.28
N LEU A 145 -25.67 11.22 -6.61
CA LEU A 145 -26.56 10.55 -5.66
C LEU A 145 -27.44 9.44 -6.30
N GLN A 146 -27.56 9.43 -7.62
CA GLN A 146 -28.32 8.46 -8.41
C GLN A 146 -27.41 7.37 -8.99
N GLY A 147 -26.10 7.40 -8.70
CA GLY A 147 -25.14 6.43 -9.18
C GLY A 147 -24.61 6.69 -10.59
N ILE A 148 -24.89 7.85 -11.18
CA ILE A 148 -24.50 8.23 -12.55
C ILE A 148 -23.20 9.03 -12.52
N CYS A 149 -22.29 8.75 -13.44
CA CYS A 149 -21.01 9.44 -13.57
C CYS A 149 -21.20 10.81 -14.24
N GLN A 150 -20.86 11.89 -13.52
CA GLN A 150 -20.92 13.28 -14.00
C GLN A 150 -19.53 13.91 -14.00
N PHE A 151 -19.24 14.79 -14.96
CA PHE A 151 -17.93 15.45 -15.06
C PHE A 151 -17.70 16.35 -13.83
N ALA A 152 -16.52 16.24 -13.22
CA ALA A 152 -16.10 17.04 -12.09
C ALA A 152 -15.58 18.41 -12.55
N ASP A 153 -16.40 19.20 -13.23
CA ASP A 153 -16.09 20.59 -13.55
C ASP A 153 -17.04 21.53 -12.83
N GLU A 154 -16.46 22.57 -12.23
CA GLU A 154 -17.14 23.68 -11.58
C GLU A 154 -18.25 24.25 -12.50
N GLY A 155 -19.50 23.86 -12.24
CA GLY A 155 -20.68 24.62 -12.65
C GLY A 155 -21.27 24.36 -14.03
N LYS A 156 -20.93 23.29 -14.77
CA LYS A 156 -21.72 22.88 -15.95
C LYS A 156 -21.95 21.38 -16.04
N ASN A 157 -23.19 20.99 -15.78
CA ASN A 157 -23.72 19.64 -15.95
C ASN A 157 -23.78 19.29 -17.45
N ILE A 158 -22.72 18.69 -17.99
CA ILE A 158 -22.70 18.11 -19.33
C ILE A 158 -22.81 16.59 -19.19
N THR A 159 -24.03 16.10 -19.40
CA THR A 159 -24.31 14.67 -19.54
C THR A 159 -23.68 14.17 -20.83
N MET A 160 -23.00 13.02 -20.79
CA MET A 160 -22.54 12.33 -22.00
C MET A 160 -23.77 12.02 -22.88
N ARG A 161 -23.93 12.76 -23.99
CA ARG A 161 -24.87 12.38 -25.05
C ARG A 161 -24.14 11.41 -25.97
N THR A 162 -24.55 10.15 -25.93
CA THR A 162 -24.27 9.17 -26.98
C THR A 162 -24.88 9.68 -28.28
N HIS A 163 -24.09 9.67 -29.35
CA HIS A 163 -24.52 10.01 -30.71
C HIS A 163 -24.56 8.75 -31.58
#